data_AF-A0A075MQQ3-F1
#
_entry.id   AF-A0A075MQQ3-F1
#
_cell.length_a   1.000
_cell.length_b   1.000
_cell.length_c   1.000
_cell.angle_alpha   90.00
_cell.angle_beta   90.00
_cell.angle_gamma   90.00
#
_symmetry.space_group_name_H-M   'P 1'
#
loop_
_entity.id
_entity.type
_entity.pdbx_description
1 polymer ?
#
loop_
_entity_poly.entity_id
_entity_poly.type
_entity_poly.pdbx_seq_one_letter_code
_entity_poly.pdbx_strand_id
1 'polypeptide(L)'
;MDQIFIEPNQELIEIAKDVCAEEAIDFDSLDARQVRGLIYYWCSSCNRIYPLTNLVVSKRKNICEHCKEKVKIYSNSNKYGKLRRRIFNKILDMRKKRSTAEYASVPYDTRRIIFLPEKTGRL
;
A
#
# COMPACT_ATOMS: atom_id res chain seq x y z
N MET A 1 -26.74 -4.44 8.38
CA MET A 1 -25.37 -4.94 8.13
C MET A 1 -24.42 -3.87 8.61
N ASP A 2 -23.82 -4.06 9.79
CA ASP A 2 -22.86 -3.11 10.34
C ASP A 2 -21.59 -3.13 9.48
N GLN A 3 -21.35 -2.03 8.77
CA GLN A 3 -20.09 -1.86 8.05
C GLN A 3 -19.00 -1.64 9.09
N ILE A 4 -18.15 -2.64 9.30
CA ILE A 4 -16.98 -2.51 10.17
C ILE A 4 -15.98 -1.59 9.44
N PHE A 5 -15.82 -0.37 9.96
CA PHE A 5 -14.81 0.58 9.51
C PHE A 5 -13.54 0.36 10.29
N ILE A 6 -12.45 0.06 9.58
CA ILE A 6 -11.11 0.14 10.16
C ILE A 6 -10.64 1.57 9.98
N GLU A 7 -10.29 2.21 11.08
CA GLU A 7 -9.85 3.61 11.09
C GLU A 7 -8.56 3.77 10.25
N PRO A 8 -8.45 4.83 9.43
CA PRO A 8 -7.27 5.06 8.63
C PRO A 8 -6.14 5.53 9.55
N ASN A 9 -4.92 5.06 9.30
CA ASN A 9 -3.77 5.54 10.07
C ASN A 9 -3.49 7.02 9.75
N GLN A 10 -2.90 7.72 10.73
CA GLN A 10 -2.56 9.15 10.62
C GLN A 10 -1.73 9.47 9.37
N GLU A 11 -0.78 8.59 9.05
CA GLU A 11 0.08 8.68 7.87
C GLU A 11 -0.73 8.74 6.55
N LEU A 12 -1.81 7.98 6.43
CA LEU A 12 -2.66 8.02 5.23
C LEU A 12 -3.41 9.36 5.11
N ILE A 13 -3.83 9.92 6.24
CA ILE A 13 -4.51 11.23 6.28
C ILE A 13 -3.55 12.33 5.88
N GLU A 14 -2.34 12.35 6.41
CA GLU A 14 -1.30 13.34 6.08
C GLU A 14 -0.94 13.28 4.59
N ILE A 15 -0.70 12.08 4.04
CA ILE A 15 -0.43 11.91 2.61
C ILE A 15 -1.61 12.40 1.76
N ALA A 16 -2.84 12.14 2.19
CA ALA A 16 -4.02 12.60 1.47
C ALA A 16 -4.15 14.13 1.48
N LYS A 17 -3.88 14.78 2.63
CA LYS A 17 -3.84 16.24 2.76
C LYS A 17 -2.79 16.84 1.84
N ASP A 18 -1.57 16.31 1.85
CA ASP A 18 -0.48 16.78 0.99
C ASP A 18 -0.83 16.70 -0.51
N VAL A 19 -1.37 15.56 -0.95
CA VAL A 19 -1.74 15.37 -2.37
C VAL A 19 -2.89 16.29 -2.78
N CYS A 20 -3.85 16.55 -1.88
CA CYS A 20 -4.94 17.48 -2.18
C CYS A 20 -4.42 18.92 -2.28
N ALA A 21 -3.54 19.34 -1.37
CA ALA A 21 -2.93 20.67 -1.40
C ALA A 21 -2.13 20.93 -2.68
N GLU A 22 -1.38 19.93 -3.19
CA GLU A 22 -0.65 20.02 -4.47
C GLU A 22 -1.57 20.25 -5.69
N GLU A 23 -2.84 19.89 -5.60
CA GLU A 23 -3.84 20.06 -6.66
C GLU A 23 -4.81 21.23 -6.36
N ALA A 24 -4.45 22.11 -5.41
CA ALA A 24 -5.26 23.23 -4.95
C ALA A 24 -6.66 22.81 -4.46
N ILE A 25 -6.73 21.65 -3.79
CA ILE A 25 -7.95 21.13 -3.17
C ILE A 25 -7.75 21.15 -1.66
N ASP A 26 -8.66 21.79 -0.95
CA ASP A 26 -8.72 21.67 0.50
C ASP A 26 -9.33 20.32 0.88
N PHE A 27 -8.53 19.46 1.53
CA PHE A 27 -8.98 18.15 1.98
C PHE A 27 -10.11 18.25 3.00
N ASP A 28 -10.07 19.26 3.87
CA ASP A 28 -11.06 19.43 4.95
C ASP A 28 -12.41 19.96 4.39
N SER A 29 -12.42 20.44 3.14
CA SER A 29 -13.64 20.80 2.40
C SER A 29 -14.35 19.60 1.74
N LEU A 30 -13.73 18.41 1.72
CA LEU A 30 -14.29 17.23 1.07
C LEU A 30 -15.39 16.58 1.93
N ASP A 31 -16.45 16.12 1.27
CA ASP A 31 -17.50 15.39 1.96
C ASP A 31 -17.04 13.97 2.40
N ALA A 32 -17.75 13.38 3.36
CA ALA A 32 -17.40 12.06 3.90
C ALA A 32 -17.39 10.94 2.82
N ARG A 33 -18.16 11.06 1.74
CA ARG A 33 -18.18 10.07 0.66
C ARG A 33 -16.95 10.21 -0.24
N GLN A 34 -16.52 11.45 -0.51
CA GLN A 34 -15.32 11.78 -1.26
C GLN A 34 -14.07 11.32 -0.51
N VAL A 35 -13.98 11.63 0.79
CA VAL A 35 -12.90 11.14 1.66
C VAL A 35 -12.86 9.62 1.64
N ARG A 36 -14.01 8.94 1.81
CA ARG A 36 -14.09 7.48 1.72
C ARG A 36 -13.58 6.93 0.38
N GLY A 37 -13.99 7.55 -0.73
CA GLY A 37 -13.58 7.14 -2.07
C GLY A 37 -12.08 7.35 -2.34
N LEU A 38 -11.45 8.31 -1.67
CA LEU A 38 -10.03 8.63 -1.80
C LEU A 38 -9.15 7.68 -1.00
N ILE A 39 -9.48 7.40 0.26
CA ILE A 39 -8.56 6.75 1.19
C ILE A 39 -8.93 5.30 1.54
N TYR A 40 -10.10 4.81 1.10
CA TYR A 40 -10.51 3.42 1.35
C TYR A 40 -10.75 2.60 0.08
N TYR A 41 -10.74 1.28 0.24
CA TYR A 41 -11.20 0.33 -0.75
C TYR A 41 -12.16 -0.70 -0.13
N TRP A 42 -13.05 -1.24 -0.96
CA TRP A 42 -13.90 -2.36 -0.59
C TRP A 42 -13.24 -3.67 -1.02
N CYS A 43 -13.18 -4.64 -0.12
CA CYS A 43 -12.80 -6.00 -0.45
C CYS A 43 -14.03 -6.90 -0.45
N SER A 44 -14.42 -7.41 -1.62
CA SER A 44 -15.57 -8.32 -1.74
C SER A 44 -15.36 -9.64 -0.99
N SER A 45 -14.14 -10.17 -0.97
CA SER A 45 -13.84 -11.44 -0.28
C SER A 45 -13.90 -11.30 1.24
N CYS A 46 -13.46 -10.17 1.79
CA CYS A 46 -13.59 -9.89 3.23
C CYS A 46 -14.97 -9.33 3.61
N ASN A 47 -15.78 -8.92 2.63
CA ASN A 47 -17.02 -8.16 2.81
C ASN A 47 -16.83 -6.94 3.75
N ARG A 48 -15.71 -6.21 3.58
CA ARG A 48 -15.27 -5.12 4.48
C ARG A 48 -14.59 -3.97 3.74
N ILE A 49 -14.61 -2.80 4.37
CA ILE A 49 -13.91 -1.59 3.92
C ILE A 49 -12.56 -1.51 4.63
N TYR A 50 -11.49 -1.29 3.87
CA TYR A 50 -10.13 -1.16 4.38
C TYR A 50 -9.47 0.15 3.89
N PRO A 51 -8.60 0.76 4.70
CA PRO A 51 -7.74 1.85 4.25
C PRO A 51 -6.82 1.42 3.11
N LEU A 52 -6.42 2.36 2.24
CA LEU A 52 -5.51 2.10 1.12
C LEU A 52 -4.14 1.57 1.55
N THR A 53 -3.72 1.83 2.78
CA THR A 53 -2.50 1.24 3.34
C THR A 53 -2.59 -0.28 3.40
N ASN A 54 -3.76 -0.87 3.62
CA ASN A 54 -3.93 -2.34 3.60
C ASN A 54 -4.03 -2.92 2.18
N LEU A 55 -3.66 -2.16 1.15
CA LEU A 55 -3.63 -2.60 -0.23
C LEU A 55 -2.17 -2.81 -0.68
N VAL A 56 -1.91 -3.95 -1.32
CA VAL A 56 -0.58 -4.33 -1.81
C VAL A 56 -0.62 -4.42 -3.33
N VAL A 57 0.44 -3.96 -4.02
CA VAL A 57 0.60 -4.16 -5.46
C VAL A 57 1.57 -5.32 -5.71
N SER A 58 1.13 -6.33 -6.46
CA SER A 58 1.99 -7.42 -6.92
C SER A 58 1.79 -7.66 -8.42
N LYS A 59 2.88 -7.64 -9.19
CA LYS A 59 2.89 -7.96 -10.64
C LYS A 59 1.70 -7.33 -11.42
N ARG A 60 1.38 -6.04 -11.14
CA ARG A 60 0.28 -5.24 -11.72
C ARG A 60 -1.15 -5.55 -11.21
N LYS A 61 -1.31 -6.31 -10.13
CA LYS A 61 -2.60 -6.55 -9.47
C LYS A 61 -2.62 -5.86 -8.10
N ASN A 62 -3.76 -5.28 -7.76
CA ASN A 62 -4.06 -4.80 -6.42
C ASN A 62 -4.59 -5.98 -5.59
N ILE A 63 -3.98 -6.21 -4.43
CA ILE A 63 -4.24 -7.36 -3.58
C ILE A 63 -4.61 -6.84 -2.18
N CYS A 64 -5.66 -7.41 -1.60
CA CYS A 64 -6.00 -7.14 -0.20
C CYS A 64 -4.95 -7.78 0.70
N GLU A 65 -4.39 -7.01 1.62
CA GLU A 65 -3.41 -7.53 2.57
C GLU A 65 -3.98 -8.64 3.47
N HIS A 66 -5.28 -8.61 3.77
CA HIS A 66 -5.93 -9.53 4.71
C HIS A 66 -6.25 -10.90 4.10
N CYS A 67 -6.98 -10.93 3.00
CA CYS A 67 -7.40 -12.18 2.35
C CYS A 67 -6.51 -12.62 1.19
N LYS A 68 -5.53 -11.79 0.79
CA LYS A 68 -4.64 -12.03 -0.37
C LYS A 68 -5.35 -12.17 -1.72
N GLU A 69 -6.64 -11.85 -1.78
CA GLU A 69 -7.44 -11.84 -3.00
C GLU A 69 -7.28 -10.55 -3.81
N LYS A 70 -7.56 -10.66 -5.11
CA LYS A 70 -7.50 -9.51 -6.03
C LYS A 70 -8.63 -8.53 -5.73
N VAL A 71 -8.25 -7.27 -5.55
CA VAL A 71 -9.20 -6.16 -5.33
C VAL A 71 -9.39 -5.38 -6.63
N LYS A 72 -10.65 -5.18 -7.02
CA LYS A 72 -11.02 -4.22 -8.07
C LYS A 72 -11.20 -2.84 -7.44
N ILE A 73 -10.44 -1.86 -7.90
CA ILE A 73 -10.61 -0.47 -7.49
C ILE A 73 -11.39 0.25 -8.56
N TYR A 74 -12.61 0.65 -8.24
CA TYR A 74 -13.44 1.48 -9.11
C TYR A 74 -13.16 2.95 -8.78
N SER A 75 -12.70 3.71 -9.77
CA SER A 75 -12.69 5.17 -9.68
C SER A 75 -14.02 5.69 -10.21
N ASN A 76 -14.91 6.12 -9.31
CA ASN A 76 -16.23 6.65 -9.71
C ASN A 76 -16.17 8.02 -10.40
N SER A 77 -15.00 8.70 -10.41
CA SER A 77 -14.78 9.92 -11.21
C SER A 77 -13.33 10.05 -11.69
N ASN A 78 -13.13 10.77 -12.79
CA ASN A 78 -11.80 10.97 -13.38
C ASN A 78 -10.89 11.86 -12.51
N LYS A 79 -11.46 12.83 -11.77
CA LYS A 79 -10.71 13.72 -10.85
C LYS A 79 -10.27 12.97 -9.58
N TYR A 80 -11.19 12.35 -8.85
CA TYR A 80 -10.86 11.63 -7.60
C TYR A 80 -10.10 10.32 -7.87
N GLY A 81 -10.27 9.71 -9.04
CA GLY A 81 -9.47 8.57 -9.48
C GLY A 81 -7.97 8.92 -9.61
N LYS A 82 -7.65 10.10 -10.15
CA LYS A 82 -6.26 10.59 -10.23
C LYS A 82 -5.66 10.85 -8.85
N LEU A 83 -6.38 11.59 -7.99
CA LEU A 83 -5.94 11.88 -6.62
C LEU A 83 -5.66 10.60 -5.83
N ARG A 84 -6.62 9.66 -5.85
CA ARG A 84 -6.47 8.35 -5.21
C ARG A 84 -5.22 7.61 -5.67
N ARG A 85 -4.94 7.62 -6.97
CA ARG A 85 -3.75 6.96 -7.54
C ARG A 85 -2.47 7.63 -7.07
N ARG A 86 -2.44 8.97 -6.99
CA ARG A 86 -1.28 9.73 -6.47
C ARG A 86 -1.04 9.41 -4.99
N ILE A 87 -2.09 9.42 -4.17
CA ILE A 87 -2.04 9.02 -2.74
C ILE A 87 -1.45 7.62 -2.62
N PHE A 88 -2.00 6.67 -3.38
CA PHE A 88 -1.53 5.29 -3.34
C PHE A 88 -0.07 5.14 -3.75
N ASN A 89 0.38 5.84 -4.79
CA ASN A 89 1.78 5.80 -5.22
C ASN A 89 2.72 6.38 -4.16
N LYS A 90 2.36 7.51 -3.51
CA LYS A 90 3.16 8.07 -2.40
C LYS A 90 3.33 7.06 -1.25
N ILE A 91 2.27 6.31 -0.91
CA ILE A 91 2.33 5.24 0.11
C ILE A 91 3.33 4.15 -0.30
N LEU A 92 3.30 3.71 -1.56
CA LEU A 92 4.23 2.69 -2.07
C LEU A 92 5.68 3.18 -2.06
N ASP A 93 5.92 4.44 -2.45
CA ASP A 93 7.24 5.04 -2.45
C ASP A 93 7.81 5.15 -1.04
N MET A 94 6.99 5.54 -0.06
CA MET A 94 7.38 5.57 1.36
C MET A 94 7.73 4.18 1.90
N ARG A 95 6.92 3.17 1.58
CA ARG A 95 7.22 1.77 1.96
C ARG A 95 8.52 1.27 1.36
N LYS A 96 8.77 1.61 0.10
CA LYS A 96 10.03 1.29 -0.58
C LYS A 96 11.21 1.96 0.13
N LYS A 97 11.11 3.25 0.46
CA LYS A 97 12.13 3.99 1.21
C LYS A 97 12.40 3.38 2.59
N ARG A 98 11.37 2.95 3.33
CA ARG A 98 11.53 2.25 4.61
C ARG A 98 12.27 0.93 4.44
N SER A 99 11.87 0.10 3.48
CA SER A 99 12.58 -1.15 3.21
C SER A 99 14.06 -0.92 2.87
N THR A 100 14.39 0.07 2.03
CA THR A 100 15.79 0.40 1.71
C THR A 100 16.58 0.92 2.91
N ALA A 101 15.95 1.67 3.81
CA ALA A 101 16.58 2.16 5.04
C ALA A 101 16.82 1.03 6.05
N GLU A 102 15.86 0.11 6.20
CA GLU A 102 16.00 -1.10 7.01
C GLU A 102 17.12 -2.01 6.47
N TYR A 103 17.20 -2.21 5.15
CA TYR A 103 18.29 -2.97 4.52
C TYR A 103 19.66 -2.28 4.63
N ALA A 104 19.71 -0.95 4.66
CA ALA A 104 20.97 -0.20 4.86
C ALA A 104 21.48 -0.27 6.31
N SER A 105 20.62 -0.60 7.27
CA SER A 105 20.97 -0.70 8.70
C SER A 105 21.40 -2.10 9.15
N VAL A 106 21.35 -3.10 8.26
CA VAL A 106 21.89 -4.43 8.54
C VAL A 106 23.39 -4.40 8.22
N PRO A 107 24.30 -4.45 9.21
CA PRO A 107 25.71 -4.65 8.89
C PRO A 107 25.83 -5.98 8.14
N TYR A 108 26.49 -5.94 6.98
CA TYR A 108 26.86 -7.13 6.22
C TYR A 108 27.73 -8.03 7.13
N ASP A 109 27.12 -9.02 7.79
CA ASP A 109 27.88 -10.06 8.47
C ASP A 109 28.41 -11.02 7.42
N THR A 110 29.63 -10.76 6.95
CA THR A 110 30.35 -11.52 5.93
C THR A 110 30.92 -12.84 6.47
N ARG A 111 30.28 -13.49 7.44
CA ARG A 111 30.76 -14.75 8.01
C ARG A 111 29.70 -15.85 8.03
N ARG A 112 29.59 -16.52 6.89
CA ARG A 112 29.67 -18.00 6.73
C ARG A 112 29.03 -18.42 5.40
N ILE A 113 29.72 -18.13 4.30
CA ILE A 113 29.62 -19.03 3.14
C ILE A 113 30.48 -20.24 3.52
N ILE A 114 29.85 -21.27 4.09
CA ILE A 114 30.48 -22.58 4.17
C ILE A 114 30.42 -23.14 2.75
N PHE A 115 31.50 -22.96 2.00
CA PHE A 115 31.80 -23.83 0.85
C PHE A 115 32.01 -25.24 1.41
N LEU A 116 31.06 -26.13 1.16
CA LEU A 116 31.26 -27.57 1.34
C LEU A 116 32.21 -28.07 0.21
N PRO A 117 33.33 -28.74 0.52
CA PRO A 117 34.18 -29.35 -0.48
C PRO A 117 33.64 -30.71 -0.93
N GLU A 118 33.86 -30.95 -2.23
CA GLU A 118 34.11 -32.22 -2.94
C GLU A 118 33.22 -33.44 -2.72
N LYS A 119 32.69 -33.97 -3.84
CA LYS A 119 32.61 -35.42 -4.05
C LYS A 119 33.36 -35.79 -5.32
N THR A 120 34.56 -36.32 -5.12
CA THR A 120 35.21 -37.32 -5.96
C THR A 120 34.34 -38.58 -6.02
N GLY A 121 34.25 -39.24 -7.19
CA GLY A 121 33.56 -40.54 -7.31
C GLY A 121 33.34 -41.00 -8.74
N ARG A 122 34.21 -41.92 -9.19
CA ARG A 122 34.19 -42.68 -10.45
C ARG A 122 32.83 -43.28 -10.83
N LEU A 123 32.59 -43.41 -12.13
CA LEU A 123 32.19 -44.66 -12.80
C LEU A 123 32.85 -44.69 -14.19
#